data_AF-A0A9N9IDJ4-F1
#
_entry.id   AF-A0A9N9IDJ4-F1
#
_cell.length_a   1.000
_cell.length_b   1.000
_cell.length_c   1.000
_cell.angle_alpha   90.00
_cell.angle_beta   90.00
_cell.angle_gamma   90.00
#
_symmetry.space_group_name_H-M   'P 1'
#
loop_
_entity.id
_entity.type
_entity.pdbx_description
1 polymer ?
#
loop_
_entity_poly.entity_id
_entity_poly.type
_entity_poly.pdbx_seq_one_letter_code
_entity_poly.pdbx_strand_id
1 'polypeptide(L)'
;RSSITLTLLACAAKPMLDLNLFQVDKGGNPELIRESQRKRGAPVELVDEVIGLYDEWRRIRYDLDQVNKQQNAIQKEIGLKKKNKEDASELIAKKESLNSEKERLTNLEKEKEEILKSKASTIGNIVHNSVPVSLDEANNEIIKKWEPLADADNIKRRPDGI
;
A
#
# COMPACT_ATOMS: atom_id res chain seq x y z
N ARG A 1 -25.10 7.24 -34.39
CA ARG A 1 -25.18 7.84 -33.03
C ARG A 1 -25.60 6.72 -32.08
N SER A 2 -24.84 6.23 -31.12
CA SER A 2 -23.51 6.56 -30.63
C SER A 2 -22.97 5.31 -29.95
N SER A 3 -21.68 5.07 -30.13
CA SER A 3 -20.88 4.07 -29.42
C SER A 3 -20.96 4.31 -27.92
N ILE A 4 -21.28 3.28 -27.14
CA ILE A 4 -21.04 3.26 -25.68
C ILE A 4 -20.03 2.15 -25.44
N THR A 5 -18.76 2.49 -25.65
CA THR A 5 -17.63 1.74 -25.08
C THR A 5 -17.70 1.93 -23.58
N LEU A 6 -18.24 0.93 -22.88
CA LEU A 6 -18.11 0.79 -21.44
C LEU A 6 -16.65 0.43 -21.16
N THR A 7 -15.79 1.44 -21.03
CA THR A 7 -14.44 1.28 -20.50
C THR A 7 -14.59 0.92 -19.03
N LEU A 8 -14.71 -0.38 -18.76
CA LEU A 8 -14.56 -0.93 -17.42
C LEU A 8 -13.09 -0.74 -17.04
N LEU A 9 -12.75 0.45 -16.54
CA LEU A 9 -11.51 0.68 -15.82
C LEU A 9 -11.66 -0.06 -14.50
N ALA A 10 -11.51 -1.38 -14.56
CA ALA A 10 -11.31 -2.21 -13.39
C ALA A 10 -10.00 -1.72 -12.77
N CYS A 11 -10.14 -0.80 -11.82
CA CYS A 11 -9.14 -0.54 -10.80
C CYS A 11 -9.02 -1.83 -9.99
N ALA A 12 -8.33 -2.83 -10.55
CA ALA A 12 -7.93 -3.99 -9.80
C ALA A 12 -6.97 -3.46 -8.74
N ALA A 13 -7.47 -3.33 -7.51
CA ALA A 13 -6.61 -3.15 -6.36
C ALA A 13 -5.59 -4.27 -6.42
N LYS A 14 -4.37 -3.96 -6.88
CA LYS A 14 -3.28 -4.94 -6.94
C LYS A 14 -3.18 -5.55 -5.54
N PRO A 15 -3.22 -6.88 -5.41
CA PRO A 15 -3.12 -7.52 -4.11
C PRO A 15 -1.77 -7.14 -3.51
N MET A 16 -1.81 -6.18 -2.61
CA MET A 16 -0.64 -5.66 -1.91
C MET A 16 -0.47 -6.45 -0.63
N LEU A 17 0.77 -6.79 -0.30
CA LEU A 17 1.08 -7.37 0.99
C LEU A 17 0.67 -6.40 2.11
N ASP A 18 0.20 -6.92 3.25
CA ASP A 18 -0.14 -6.06 4.38
C ASP A 18 1.10 -5.27 4.83
N LEU A 19 0.98 -3.95 4.87
CA LEU A 19 2.03 -3.03 5.33
C LEU A 19 2.48 -3.35 6.77
N ASN A 20 1.60 -3.92 7.60
CA ASN A 20 1.97 -4.31 8.96
C ASN A 20 3.00 -5.44 8.99
N LEU A 21 3.08 -6.29 7.95
CA LEU A 21 4.04 -7.40 7.90
C LEU A 21 5.49 -6.94 7.76
N PHE A 22 5.71 -5.72 7.27
CA PHE A 22 7.03 -5.11 7.15
C PHE A 22 7.58 -4.62 8.50
N GLN A 23 6.72 -4.50 9.52
CA GLN A 23 7.04 -3.82 10.77
C GLN A 23 7.10 -4.78 11.95
N VAL A 24 8.29 -4.88 12.56
CA VAL A 24 8.53 -5.76 13.73
C VAL A 24 7.69 -5.32 14.93
N ASP A 25 7.54 -4.02 15.14
CA ASP A 25 6.73 -3.45 16.24
C ASP A 25 5.26 -3.88 16.22
N LYS A 26 4.75 -4.24 15.04
CA LYS A 26 3.37 -4.69 14.84
C LYS A 26 3.23 -6.21 14.75
N GLY A 27 4.31 -6.95 15.02
CA GLY A 27 4.35 -8.41 14.91
C GLY A 27 4.63 -8.93 13.49
N GLY A 28 5.09 -8.06 12.59
CA GLY A 28 5.54 -8.43 11.26
C GLY A 28 6.96 -9.01 11.23
N ASN A 29 7.27 -9.76 10.18
CA ASN A 29 8.57 -10.38 9.97
C ASN A 29 9.15 -9.94 8.61
N PRO A 30 9.90 -8.83 8.56
CA PRO A 30 10.48 -8.34 7.31
C PRO A 30 11.45 -9.36 6.70
N GLU A 31 12.14 -10.17 7.51
CA GLU A 31 13.02 -11.25 7.03
C GLU A 31 12.30 -12.26 6.12
N LEU A 32 11.06 -12.64 6.45
CA LEU A 32 10.29 -13.56 5.60
C LEU A 32 9.98 -12.94 4.23
N ILE A 33 9.77 -11.63 4.19
CA ILE A 33 9.54 -10.89 2.94
C ILE A 33 10.85 -10.85 2.14
N ARG A 34 12.00 -10.59 2.78
CA ARG A 34 13.32 -10.63 2.13
C ARG A 34 13.64 -12.00 1.55
N GLU A 35 13.38 -13.07 2.30
CA GLU A 35 13.54 -14.44 1.82
C GLU A 35 12.61 -14.77 0.65
N SER A 36 11.34 -14.38 0.74
CA SER A 36 10.36 -14.54 -0.34
C SER A 36 10.80 -13.82 -1.61
N GLN A 37 11.33 -12.60 -1.50
CA GLN A 37 11.88 -11.85 -2.63
C GLN A 37 13.11 -12.53 -3.22
N ARG A 38 14.01 -13.06 -2.39
CA ARG A 38 15.18 -13.83 -2.84
C ARG A 38 14.78 -15.10 -3.59
N LYS A 39 13.77 -15.84 -3.10
CA LYS A 39 13.22 -17.02 -3.79
C LYS A 39 12.65 -16.69 -5.17
N ARG A 40 12.16 -15.45 -5.37
CA ARG A 40 11.64 -14.93 -6.65
C ARG A 40 12.71 -14.29 -7.54
N GLY A 41 13.96 -14.13 -7.07
CA GLY A 41 14.99 -13.38 -7.78
C GLY A 41 14.76 -11.86 -7.82
N ALA A 42 13.91 -11.33 -6.94
CA ALA A 42 13.60 -9.90 -6.85
C ALA A 42 14.58 -9.16 -5.91
N PRO A 43 14.83 -7.86 -6.14
CA PRO A 43 15.71 -7.07 -5.28
C PRO A 43 15.14 -6.92 -3.86
N VAL A 44 15.99 -7.17 -2.87
CA VAL A 44 15.65 -7.08 -1.44
C VAL A 44 15.60 -5.63 -0.96
N GLU A 45 16.35 -4.74 -1.61
CA GLU A 45 16.45 -3.31 -1.28
C GLU A 45 15.08 -2.60 -1.30
N LEU A 46 14.17 -3.05 -2.16
CA LEU A 46 12.79 -2.53 -2.21
C LEU A 46 12.04 -2.71 -0.89
N VAL A 47 12.36 -3.76 -0.12
CA VAL A 47 11.74 -4.01 1.20
C VAL A 47 12.19 -2.93 2.19
N ASP A 48 13.49 -2.59 2.18
CA ASP A 48 14.06 -1.59 3.08
C ASP A 48 13.59 -0.17 2.72
N GLU A 49 13.46 0.14 1.42
CA GLU A 49 12.83 1.38 0.95
C GLU A 49 11.39 1.53 1.47
N VAL A 50 10.58 0.47 1.40
CA VAL A 50 9.19 0.48 1.87
C VAL A 50 9.11 0.68 3.38
N ILE A 51 10.02 0.07 4.15
CA ILE A 51 10.10 0.28 5.60
C ILE A 51 10.39 1.76 5.91
N GLY A 52 11.38 2.36 5.24
CA GLY A 52 11.72 3.78 5.43
C GLY A 52 10.57 4.72 5.08
N LEU A 53 9.90 4.50 3.94
CA LEU A 53 8.72 5.28 3.54
C LEU A 53 7.55 5.14 4.51
N TYR A 54 7.36 3.94 5.08
CA TYR A 54 6.33 3.72 6.10
C TYR A 54 6.61 4.53 7.37
N ASP A 55 7.87 4.57 7.82
CA ASP A 55 8.28 5.31 9.00
C ASP A 55 8.11 6.82 8.82
N GLU A 56 8.45 7.34 7.63
CA GLU A 56 8.19 8.74 7.27
C GLU A 56 6.69 9.07 7.31
N TRP A 57 5.86 8.24 6.67
CA TRP A 57 4.41 8.42 6.69
C TRP A 57 3.84 8.36 8.12
N ARG A 58 4.34 7.45 8.95
CA ARG A 58 3.94 7.33 10.36
C ARG A 58 4.31 8.58 11.17
N ARG A 59 5.48 9.17 10.93
CA ARG A 59 5.90 10.44 11.55
C ARG A 59 4.98 11.58 11.15
N ILE A 60 4.70 11.74 9.85
CA ILE A 60 3.79 12.79 9.34
C ILE A 60 2.40 12.63 9.96
N ARG A 61 1.87 11.41 10.03
CA ARG A 61 0.58 11.14 10.68
C ARG A 61 0.59 11.50 12.16
N TYR A 62 1.67 11.17 12.87
CA TYR A 62 1.83 11.56 14.27
C TYR A 62 1.84 13.09 14.43
N ASP A 63 2.56 13.81 13.57
CA ASP A 63 2.62 15.28 13.59
C ASP A 63 1.24 15.90 13.32
N LEU A 64 0.49 15.34 12.38
CA LEU A 64 -0.90 15.72 12.08
C LEU A 64 -1.79 15.54 13.33
N ASP A 65 -1.65 14.43 14.05
CA ASP A 65 -2.36 14.20 15.31
C ASP A 65 -1.96 15.20 16.40
N GLN A 66 -0.68 15.61 16.47
CA GLN A 66 -0.25 16.66 17.40
C GLN A 66 -0.86 18.02 17.05
N VAL A 67 -0.86 18.40 15.76
CA VAL A 67 -1.50 19.63 15.30
C VAL A 67 -2.99 19.62 15.59
N ASN A 68 -3.68 18.49 15.37
CA ASN A 68 -5.10 18.34 15.74
C ASN A 68 -5.33 18.54 17.25
N LYS A 69 -4.46 17.98 18.10
CA LYS A 69 -4.55 18.18 19.55
C LYS A 69 -4.36 19.65 19.93
N GLN A 70 -3.38 20.33 19.34
CA GLN A 70 -3.13 21.76 19.55
C GLN A 70 -4.31 22.62 19.10
N GLN A 71 -4.88 22.34 17.92
CA GLN A 71 -6.08 23.02 17.43
C GLN A 71 -7.26 22.86 18.39
N ASN A 72 -7.48 21.64 18.89
CA ASN A 72 -8.55 21.36 19.85
C ASN A 72 -8.33 22.05 21.20
N ALA A 73 -7.07 22.16 21.66
CA ALA A 73 -6.73 22.90 22.87
C ALA A 73 -7.02 24.40 22.71
N ILE A 74 -6.53 25.01 21.63
CA ILE A 74 -6.76 26.43 21.33
C ILE A 74 -8.25 26.72 21.15
N GLN A 75 -9.01 25.82 20.50
CA GLN A 75 -10.46 25.97 20.34
C GLN A 75 -11.18 26.04 21.70
N LYS A 76 -10.75 25.25 22.69
CA LYS A 76 -11.30 25.30 24.06
C LYS A 76 -10.93 26.61 24.76
N GLU A 77 -9.69 27.07 24.62
CA GLU A 77 -9.23 28.34 25.18
C GLU A 77 -9.99 29.54 24.59
N ILE A 78 -10.22 29.56 23.28
CA ILE A 78 -11.04 30.58 22.61
C ILE A 78 -12.46 30.59 23.18
N GLY A 79 -13.07 29.41 23.38
CA GLY A 79 -14.40 29.29 23.97
C GLY A 79 -14.46 29.85 25.40
N LEU A 80 -13.43 29.60 26.20
CA LEU A 80 -13.33 30.11 27.57
C LEU A 80 -13.16 31.63 27.61
N LYS A 81 -12.24 32.20 26.80
CA LYS A 81 -12.02 33.65 26.72
C LYS A 81 -13.25 34.40 26.23
N LYS A 82 -13.95 33.87 25.22
CA LYS A 82 -15.21 34.45 24.73
C LYS A 82 -16.30 34.45 25.81
N LYS A 83 -16.37 33.41 26.63
CA LYS A 83 -17.29 33.36 27.78
C LYS A 83 -16.94 34.41 28.85
N ASN A 84 -15.64 34.65 29.06
CA ASN A 84 -15.14 35.66 30.00
C ASN A 84 -15.16 37.11 29.43
N LYS A 85 -15.60 37.30 28.18
CA LYS A 85 -15.58 38.59 27.45
C LYS A 85 -14.16 39.19 27.28
N GLU A 86 -13.15 38.33 27.25
CA GLU A 86 -11.76 38.70 26.98
C GLU A 86 -11.45 38.67 25.47
N ASP A 87 -10.41 39.40 25.04
CA ASP A 87 -9.95 39.34 23.66
C ASP A 87 -9.28 37.99 23.35
N ALA A 88 -9.69 37.40 22.23
CA ALA A 88 -9.22 36.11 21.72
C ALA A 88 -8.55 36.24 20.33
N SER A 89 -8.32 37.46 19.84
CA SER A 89 -7.70 37.76 18.54
C SER A 89 -6.39 36.98 18.31
N GLU A 90 -5.49 36.95 19.30
CA GLU A 90 -4.22 36.22 19.22
C GLU A 90 -4.38 34.71 19.07
N LEU A 91 -5.36 34.12 19.77
CA LEU A 91 -5.63 32.68 19.70
C LEU A 91 -6.28 32.30 18.37
N ILE A 92 -7.08 33.20 17.79
CA ILE A 92 -7.66 33.03 16.46
C ILE A 92 -6.55 33.03 15.40
N ALA A 93 -5.60 33.98 15.48
CA ALA A 93 -4.46 34.02 14.57
C ALA A 93 -3.58 32.77 14.68
N LYS A 94 -3.32 32.28 15.90
CA LYS A 94 -2.60 31.00 16.11
C LYS A 94 -3.36 29.81 15.52
N LYS A 95 -4.69 29.78 15.64
CA LYS A 95 -5.52 28.72 15.04
C LYS A 95 -5.43 28.75 13.51
N GLU A 96 -5.45 29.92 12.89
CA GLU A 96 -5.28 30.06 11.44
C GLU A 96 -3.91 29.56 10.97
N SER A 97 -2.85 29.90 11.69
CA SER A 97 -1.50 29.36 11.41
C SER A 97 -1.41 27.84 11.56
N LEU A 98 -2.15 27.24 12.50
CA LEU A 98 -2.19 25.78 12.63
C LEU A 98 -3.06 25.13 11.55
N ASN A 99 -4.05 25.83 11.00
CA ASN A 99 -4.85 25.33 9.89
C ASN A 99 -4.02 25.22 8.62
N SER A 100 -3.21 26.24 8.30
CA SER A 100 -2.32 26.19 7.13
C SER A 100 -1.27 25.08 7.28
N GLU A 101 -0.71 24.90 8.48
CA GLU A 101 0.23 23.81 8.74
C GLU A 101 -0.43 22.43 8.63
N LYS A 102 -1.66 22.29 9.12
CA LYS A 102 -2.44 21.06 8.96
C LYS A 102 -2.68 20.74 7.49
N GLU A 103 -3.06 21.71 6.68
CA GLU A 103 -3.26 21.51 5.24
C GLU A 103 -1.96 21.03 4.56
N ARG A 104 -0.83 21.66 4.89
CA ARG A 104 0.50 21.25 4.41
C ARG A 104 0.80 19.79 4.76
N LEU A 105 0.63 19.40 6.02
CA LEU A 105 0.87 18.04 6.49
C LEU A 105 -0.10 17.03 5.85
N THR A 106 -1.38 17.39 5.65
CA THR A 106 -2.35 16.49 4.99
C THR A 106 -2.01 16.22 3.53
N ASN A 107 -1.46 17.20 2.82
CA ASN A 107 -1.03 17.01 1.43
C ASN A 107 0.22 16.12 1.37
N LEU A 108 1.18 16.35 2.28
CA LEU A 108 2.38 15.50 2.40
C LEU A 108 2.02 14.06 2.80
N GLU A 109 1.06 13.86 3.70
CA GLU A 109 0.59 12.52 4.08
C GLU A 109 0.08 11.76 2.85
N LYS A 110 -0.77 12.40 2.03
CA LYS A 110 -1.33 11.79 0.82
C LYS A 110 -0.26 11.44 -0.19
N GLU A 111 0.65 12.37 -0.47
CA GLU A 111 1.75 12.15 -1.41
C GLU A 111 2.63 10.96 -0.98
N LYS A 112 3.01 10.92 0.30
CA LYS A 112 3.82 9.83 0.85
C LYS A 112 3.06 8.51 0.90
N GLU A 113 1.76 8.53 1.18
CA GLU A 113 0.90 7.35 1.16
C GLU A 113 0.78 6.74 -0.24
N GLU A 114 0.64 7.57 -1.28
CA GLU A 114 0.59 7.11 -2.67
C GLU A 114 1.92 6.48 -3.10
N ILE A 115 3.04 7.12 -2.75
CA ILE A 115 4.39 6.58 -3.02
C ILE A 115 4.57 5.25 -2.28
N LEU A 116 4.21 5.18 -1.01
CA LEU A 116 4.29 3.96 -0.20
C LEU A 116 3.45 2.83 -0.82
N LYS A 117 2.19 3.10 -1.18
CA LYS A 117 1.30 2.11 -1.80
C LYS A 117 1.82 1.63 -3.16
N SER A 118 2.31 2.54 -3.99
CA SER A 118 2.85 2.18 -5.31
C SER A 118 4.07 1.26 -5.18
N LYS A 119 5.00 1.59 -4.28
CA LYS A 119 6.19 0.78 -3.99
C LYS A 119 5.82 -0.56 -3.36
N ALA A 120 4.96 -0.56 -2.35
CA ALA A 120 4.50 -1.79 -1.70
C ALA A 120 3.72 -2.70 -2.68
N SER A 121 2.98 -2.14 -3.65
CA SER A 121 2.29 -2.93 -4.67
C SER A 121 3.21 -3.61 -5.69
N THR A 122 4.49 -3.21 -5.73
CA THR A 122 5.52 -3.85 -6.54
C THR A 122 6.02 -5.14 -5.87
N ILE A 123 5.87 -5.25 -4.54
CA ILE A 123 6.26 -6.43 -3.78
C ILE A 123 5.16 -7.49 -3.91
N GLY A 124 5.56 -8.68 -4.37
CA GLY A 124 4.64 -9.81 -4.55
C GLY A 124 4.21 -10.45 -3.22
N ASN A 125 3.25 -11.36 -3.30
CA ASN A 125 2.79 -12.12 -2.13
C ASN A 125 3.92 -13.02 -1.55
N ILE A 126 3.82 -13.39 -0.27
CA ILE A 126 4.77 -14.30 0.36
C ILE A 126 4.71 -15.69 -0.31
N VAL A 127 5.85 -16.23 -0.69
CA VAL A 127 5.97 -17.59 -1.26
C VAL A 127 5.74 -18.62 -0.15
N HIS A 128 4.81 -19.55 -0.37
CA HIS A 128 4.54 -20.64 0.58
C HIS A 128 5.68 -21.68 0.59
N ASN A 129 5.88 -22.35 1.72
CA ASN A 129 6.97 -23.32 1.90
C ASN A 129 6.90 -24.55 0.98
N SER A 130 5.73 -24.86 0.45
CA SER A 130 5.53 -25.99 -0.48
C SER A 130 5.89 -25.65 -1.93
N VAL A 131 6.22 -24.40 -2.24
CA VAL A 131 6.53 -23.99 -3.62
C VAL A 131 7.99 -24.29 -3.91
N PRO A 132 8.30 -25.10 -4.94
CA PRO A 132 9.68 -25.37 -5.33
C PRO A 132 10.36 -24.06 -5.74
N VAL A 133 11.56 -23.84 -5.23
CA VAL A 133 12.36 -22.64 -5.54
C VAL A 133 13.12 -22.91 -6.83
N SER A 134 12.65 -22.32 -7.93
CA SER A 134 13.35 -22.33 -9.21
C SER A 134 13.28 -20.95 -9.84
N LEU A 135 14.37 -20.52 -10.47
CA LEU A 135 14.42 -19.31 -11.29
C LEU A 135 14.00 -19.58 -12.74
N ASP A 136 13.89 -20.85 -13.13
CA ASP A 136 13.59 -21.30 -14.49
C ASP A 136 12.24 -22.04 -14.56
N GLU A 137 11.50 -21.82 -15.64
CA GLU A 137 10.22 -22.48 -15.93
C GLU A 137 10.35 -23.99 -16.17
N ALA A 138 11.57 -24.45 -16.48
CA ALA A 138 11.86 -25.85 -16.76
C ALA A 138 11.73 -26.77 -15.53
N ASN A 139 11.80 -26.22 -14.31
CA ASN A 139 11.69 -26.99 -13.07
C ASN A 139 10.27 -26.98 -12.49
N ASN A 140 9.26 -26.64 -13.29
CA ASN A 140 7.86 -26.68 -12.85
C ASN A 140 7.41 -28.14 -12.65
N GLU A 141 6.99 -28.48 -11.43
CA GLU A 141 6.47 -29.80 -11.10
C GLU A 141 5.11 -30.07 -11.76
N ILE A 142 5.00 -31.17 -12.51
CA ILE A 142 3.73 -31.59 -13.12
C ILE A 142 2.92 -32.37 -12.08
N ILE A 143 1.92 -31.71 -11.48
CA ILE A 143 1.10 -32.31 -10.42
C ILE A 143 0.06 -33.29 -10.98
N LYS A 144 -0.50 -32.99 -12.14
CA LYS A 144 -1.50 -33.83 -12.80
C LYS A 144 -1.46 -33.63 -14.30
N LYS A 145 -1.40 -34.74 -15.03
CA LYS A 145 -1.60 -34.79 -16.47
C LYS A 145 -2.98 -35.39 -16.74
N TRP A 146 -3.82 -34.68 -17.48
CA TRP A 146 -5.10 -35.22 -17.93
C TRP A 146 -4.95 -35.72 -19.37
N GLU A 147 -5.32 -36.98 -19.60
CA GLU A 147 -5.36 -37.56 -20.94
C GLU A 147 -6.81 -38.03 -21.23
N PRO A 148 -7.38 -37.68 -22.39
CA PRO A 148 -8.70 -38.15 -22.77
C PRO A 148 -8.68 -39.65 -23.04
N LEU A 149 -9.77 -40.34 -22.67
CA LEU A 149 -10.01 -41.74 -23.02
C LEU A 149 -10.04 -41.89 -24.54
N ALA A 150 -9.50 -43.02 -25.03
CA ALA A 150 -9.13 -43.24 -26.43
C ALA A 150 -10.27 -43.16 -27.47
N ASP A 151 -11.53 -42.93 -27.09
CA ASP A 151 -12.68 -42.90 -27.99
C ASP A 151 -13.07 -41.47 -28.42
N ALA A 152 -12.06 -40.65 -28.74
CA ALA A 152 -12.24 -39.30 -29.27
C ALA A 152 -11.71 -39.20 -30.71
N ASP A 153 -12.17 -40.10 -31.58
CA ASP A 153 -11.75 -40.29 -32.98
C ASP A 153 -11.98 -39.10 -33.92
N ASN A 154 -12.30 -37.90 -33.44
CA ASN A 154 -12.46 -36.74 -34.33
C ASN A 154 -12.26 -35.35 -33.70
N ILE A 155 -11.31 -35.21 -32.77
CA ILE A 155 -10.91 -33.87 -32.33
C ILE A 155 -9.75 -33.38 -33.21
N LYS A 156 -10.06 -32.53 -34.19
CA LYS A 156 -9.05 -31.77 -34.95
C LYS A 156 -8.20 -30.96 -33.97
N ARG A 157 -6.99 -31.41 -33.71
CA ARG A 157 -5.99 -30.65 -32.97
C ARG A 157 -5.59 -29.43 -33.82
N ARG A 158 -5.30 -28.29 -33.17
CA ARG A 158 -4.83 -27.08 -33.88
C ARG A 158 -3.67 -27.51 -34.79
N PRO A 159 -3.71 -27.21 -36.10
CA PRO A 159 -2.55 -27.42 -36.93
C PRO A 159 -1.49 -26.42 -36.46
N ASP A 160 -0.34 -26.93 -36.05
CA ASP A 160 0.83 -26.11 -35.72
C ASP A 160 1.21 -25.32 -36.99
N GLY A 161 0.82 -24.05 -37.00
CA GLY A 161 1.03 -23.14 -38.12
C GLY A 161 1.61 -21.84 -37.61
N ILE A 162 2.92 -21.69 -37.88
CA ILE A 162 3.74 -20.46 -38.03
C ILE A 162 3.66 -19.44 -36.89
#